data_AF-A0A967Y019-F1
#
_entry.id   AF-A0A967Y019-F1
#
_cell.length_a   1.000
_cell.length_b   1.000
_cell.length_c   1.000
_cell.angle_alpha   90.00
_cell.angle_beta   90.00
_cell.angle_gamma   90.00
#
_symmetry.space_group_name_H-M   'P 1'
#
loop_
_entity.id
_entity.type
_entity.pdbx_description
1 polymer ?
#
loop_
_entity_poly.entity_id
_entity_poly.type
_entity_poly.pdbx_seq_one_letter_code
_entity_poly.pdbx_strand_id
1 'polypeptide(L)'
;DTFDEARQKILELRELGLDGFEVYYSGMPAEYTQNLLTLSREYDFVISGGSDYHGLNKDDVRMGTGKNSDLNIPDEFVKQLKEAKRKKFETLNV
;
A
#
# COMPACT_ATOMS: atom_id res chain seq x y z
N ASP A 1 8.98 -2.26 18.41
CA ASP A 1 7.59 -2.02 18.00
C ASP A 1 7.47 -2.46 16.54
N THR A 2 6.42 -3.19 16.17
CA THR A 2 6.35 -3.83 14.84
C THR A 2 6.26 -2.82 13.69
N PHE A 3 5.77 -1.60 13.96
CA PHE A 3 5.75 -0.51 12.99
C PHE A 3 7.14 0.11 12.78
N ASP A 4 7.95 0.28 13.83
CA ASP A 4 9.28 0.90 13.71
C ASP A 4 10.22 0.07 12.83
N GLU A 5 10.19 -1.26 13.00
CA GLU A 5 10.95 -2.18 12.16
C GLU A 5 10.50 -2.11 10.69
N ALA A 6 9.18 -2.09 10.46
CA ALA A 6 8.62 -1.92 9.12
C ALA A 6 9.02 -0.57 8.51
N ARG A 7 8.95 0.53 9.27
CA ARG A 7 9.36 1.87 8.85
C ARG A 7 10.82 1.87 8.43
N GLN A 8 11.72 1.35 9.27
CA GLN A 8 13.14 1.26 8.92
C GLN A 8 13.34 0.49 7.62
N LYS A 9 12.66 -0.65 7.46
CA LYS A 9 12.78 -1.46 6.25
C LYS A 9 12.27 -0.77 5.00
N ILE A 10 11.15 -0.07 5.10
CA ILE A 10 10.57 0.70 3.99
C ILE A 10 11.54 1.81 3.56
N LEU A 11 12.18 2.49 4.51
CA LEU A 11 13.16 3.53 4.20
C LEU A 11 14.44 2.97 3.58
N GLU A 12 14.94 1.81 4.04
CA GLU A 12 16.03 1.11 3.37
C GLU A 12 15.67 0.78 1.90
N LEU A 13 14.47 0.25 1.68
CA LEU A 13 14.01 -0.12 0.33
C LEU A 13 13.77 1.10 -0.56
N ARG A 14 13.41 2.26 0.01
CA ARG A 14 13.30 3.53 -0.70
C ARG A 14 14.61 3.91 -1.36
N GLU A 15 15.70 3.81 -0.62
CA GLU A 15 17.04 4.09 -1.14
C GLU A 15 17.47 3.10 -2.23
N LEU A 16 16.80 1.94 -2.31
CA LEU A 16 16.95 0.94 -3.37
C LEU A 16 15.95 1.10 -4.53
N GLY A 17 15.09 2.12 -4.50
CA GLY A 17 14.16 2.45 -5.58
C GLY A 17 12.73 1.91 -5.42
N LEU A 18 12.30 1.59 -4.19
CA LEU A 18 10.90 1.30 -3.87
C LEU A 18 10.03 2.55 -4.09
N ASP A 19 8.99 2.42 -4.92
CA ASP A 19 8.10 3.53 -5.27
C ASP A 19 6.88 3.66 -4.35
N GLY A 20 6.51 2.59 -3.64
CA GLY A 20 5.25 2.54 -2.91
C GLY A 20 5.00 1.21 -2.19
N PHE A 21 3.94 1.18 -1.38
CA PHE A 21 3.56 0.00 -0.59
C PHE A 21 2.04 -0.09 -0.37
N GLU A 22 1.59 -1.21 0.19
CA GLU A 22 0.19 -1.45 0.54
C GLU A 22 -0.15 -0.78 1.88
N VAL A 23 -1.21 0.02 1.89
CA VAL A 23 -1.70 0.75 3.07
C VAL A 23 -3.10 0.32 3.48
N TYR A 24 -3.86 -0.31 2.58
CA TYR A 24 -5.19 -0.82 2.89
C TYR A 24 -5.21 -2.33 2.68
N TYR A 25 -5.29 -3.08 3.77
CA TYR A 25 -5.28 -4.54 3.79
C TYR A 25 -6.35 -5.08 4.74
N SER A 26 -6.94 -6.23 4.40
CA SER A 26 -8.03 -6.85 5.15
C SER A 26 -7.67 -7.16 6.60
N GLY A 27 -8.40 -6.61 7.56
CA GLY A 27 -8.18 -6.81 8.99
C GLY A 27 -6.98 -6.05 9.56
N MET A 28 -6.44 -5.08 8.83
CA MET A 28 -5.34 -4.26 9.33
C MET A 28 -5.83 -3.25 10.39
N PRO A 29 -5.13 -3.09 11.53
CA PRO A 29 -5.49 -2.08 12.51
C PRO A 29 -5.49 -0.66 11.94
N ALA A 30 -6.49 0.14 12.33
CA ALA A 30 -6.62 1.53 11.87
C ALA A 30 -5.39 2.39 12.23
N GLU A 31 -4.79 2.14 13.40
CA GLU A 31 -3.56 2.83 13.83
C GLU A 31 -2.38 2.53 12.90
N TYR A 32 -2.18 1.26 12.52
CA TYR A 32 -1.12 0.87 11.60
C TYR A 32 -1.33 1.48 10.21
N THR A 33 -2.58 1.50 9.73
CA THR A 33 -2.98 2.20 8.50
C THR A 33 -2.63 3.69 8.57
N GLN A 34 -2.93 4.35 9.69
CA GLN A 34 -2.65 5.77 9.87
C GLN A 34 -1.14 6.06 9.91
N ASN A 35 -0.36 5.19 10.53
CA ASN A 35 1.10 5.29 10.56
C ASN A 35 1.70 5.15 9.15
N LEU A 36 1.22 4.19 8.36
CA LEU A 36 1.62 4.01 6.97
C LEU A 36 1.22 5.19 6.07
N LEU A 37 0.02 5.76 6.25
CA LEU A 37 -0.42 6.98 5.54
C LEU A 37 0.44 8.20 5.90
N THR A 38 0.90 8.30 7.14
CA THR A 38 1.81 9.37 7.55
C THR A 38 3.18 9.19 6.90
N LEU A 39 3.71 7.96 6.92
CA LEU A 39 4.98 7.63 6.27
C LEU A 39 4.94 7.88 4.76
N SER A 40 3.83 7.53 4.09
CA SER A 40 3.71 7.72 2.65
C SER A 40 3.74 9.20 2.25
N ARG A 41 3.10 10.05 3.05
CA ARG A 41 3.11 11.52 2.86
C ARG A 41 4.46 12.15 3.16
N GLU A 42 5.16 11.65 4.18
CA GLU A 42 6.48 12.18 4.58
C GLU A 42 7.56 11.91 3.51
N TYR A 43 7.49 10.77 2.82
CA TYR A 43 8.53 10.30 1.91
C TYR A 43 8.10 10.19 0.43
N ASP A 44 6.92 10.71 0.09
CA ASP A 44 6.33 10.73 -1.26
C ASP A 44 6.17 9.34 -1.88
N PHE A 45 5.74 8.37 -1.06
CA PHE A 45 5.43 7.03 -1.56
C PHE A 45 4.04 6.96 -2.17
N VAL A 46 3.92 6.20 -3.26
CA VAL A 46 2.63 5.81 -3.81
C VAL A 46 2.01 4.74 -2.92
N ILE A 47 0.70 4.81 -2.71
CA ILE A 47 -0.01 3.84 -1.87
C ILE A 47 -0.93 2.94 -2.70
N SER A 48 -1.17 1.75 -2.17
CA SER A 48 -2.06 0.75 -2.77
C SER A 48 -2.89 0.02 -1.70
N GLY A 49 -3.76 -0.88 -2.14
CA GLY A 49 -4.58 -1.69 -1.25
C GLY A 49 -5.12 -2.93 -1.95
N GLY A 50 -5.49 -3.94 -1.17
CA GLY A 50 -6.03 -5.19 -1.66
C GLY A 50 -6.68 -6.04 -0.57
N SER A 51 -7.68 -6.82 -0.96
CA SER A 51 -8.30 -7.77 -0.03
C SER A 51 -7.40 -8.95 0.29
N ASP A 52 -6.46 -9.26 -0.59
CA ASP A 52 -5.61 -10.46 -0.52
C ASP A 52 -6.43 -11.76 -0.41
N TYR A 53 -7.46 -11.85 -1.23
CA TYR A 53 -8.43 -12.95 -1.23
C TYR A 53 -7.82 -14.23 -1.82
N HIS A 54 -7.96 -15.34 -1.09
CA HIS A 54 -7.39 -16.64 -1.44
C HIS A 54 -8.42 -17.79 -1.43
N GLY A 55 -9.71 -17.48 -1.59
CA GLY A 55 -10.76 -18.50 -1.55
C GLY A 55 -10.87 -19.17 -0.19
N LEU A 56 -10.99 -20.51 -0.19
CA LEU A 56 -11.14 -21.29 1.05
C LEU A 56 -9.92 -21.20 1.98
N ASN A 57 -8.76 -20.75 1.50
CA ASN A 57 -7.57 -20.54 2.34
C ASN A 57 -7.68 -19.28 3.22
N LYS A 58 -8.60 -18.37 2.90
CA LYS A 58 -8.98 -17.18 3.70
C LYS A 58 -10.49 -16.99 3.59
N ASP A 59 -11.24 -17.92 4.16
CA ASP A 59 -12.70 -18.00 4.04
C ASP A 59 -13.44 -16.80 4.67
N ASP A 60 -12.79 -16.08 5.57
CA ASP A 60 -13.27 -14.85 6.19
C ASP A 60 -12.97 -13.57 5.38
N VAL A 61 -12.17 -13.66 4.32
CA VAL A 61 -11.88 -12.55 3.39
C VAL A 61 -12.79 -12.64 2.18
N ARG A 62 -13.36 -11.50 1.78
CA ARG A 62 -14.13 -11.37 0.54
C ARG A 62 -13.34 -10.60 -0.50
N MET A 63 -13.43 -11.05 -1.75
CA MET A 63 -12.78 -10.39 -2.88
C MET A 63 -13.26 -8.94 -2.98
N GLY A 64 -12.31 -8.00 -2.97
CA GLY A 64 -12.56 -6.56 -3.13
C GLY A 64 -13.06 -5.83 -1.88
N THR A 65 -13.66 -6.51 -0.90
CA THR A 65 -14.24 -5.86 0.30
C THR A 65 -13.54 -6.23 1.61
N GLY A 66 -12.62 -7.21 1.58
CA GLY A 66 -11.84 -7.60 2.76
C GLY A 66 -12.65 -8.37 3.80
N LYS A 67 -12.26 -8.26 5.08
CA LYS A 67 -12.93 -8.94 6.20
C LYS A 67 -14.07 -8.08 6.69
N ASN A 68 -15.28 -8.62 6.84
CA ASN A 68 -16.42 -7.85 7.33
C ASN A 68 -16.72 -6.55 6.56
N SER A 69 -16.33 -6.47 5.27
CA SER A 69 -16.43 -5.26 4.44
C SER A 69 -15.60 -4.07 4.96
N ASP A 70 -14.46 -4.35 5.60
CA ASP A 70 -13.55 -3.34 6.16
C ASP A 70 -12.69 -2.62 5.10
N LEU A 71 -12.70 -3.08 3.84
CA LEU A 71 -11.98 -2.43 2.76
C LEU A 71 -12.90 -1.62 1.86
N ASN A 72 -12.54 -0.35 1.73
CA ASN A 72 -13.05 0.56 0.72
C ASN A 72 -11.88 1.38 0.16
N ILE A 73 -11.35 0.95 -0.98
CA ILE A 73 -10.12 1.50 -1.57
C ILE A 73 -10.52 2.42 -2.73
N PRO A 74 -10.22 3.73 -2.67
CA PRO A 74 -10.53 4.65 -3.76
C PRO A 74 -9.79 4.34 -5.06
N ASP A 75 -10.50 4.42 -6.19
CA ASP A 75 -9.93 4.31 -7.54
C ASP A 75 -8.78 5.29 -7.82
N GLU A 76 -8.71 6.38 -7.04
CA GLU A 76 -7.64 7.37 -7.11
C GLU A 76 -6.26 6.74 -6.92
N PHE A 77 -6.12 5.69 -6.10
CA PHE A 77 -4.83 5.02 -5.90
C PHE A 77 -4.37 4.30 -7.18
N VAL A 78 -5.30 3.75 -7.96
CA VAL A 78 -4.98 3.16 -9.27
C VAL A 78 -4.47 4.24 -10.23
N LYS A 79 -5.05 5.45 -10.19
CA LYS A 79 -4.57 6.58 -11.01
C LYS A 79 -3.17 7.01 -10.58
N GLN A 80 -2.93 7.16 -9.27
CA GLN A 80 -1.62 7.50 -8.72
C GLN A 80 -0.55 6.48 -9.10
N LEU A 81 -0.85 5.17 -9.01
CA LEU A 81 0.05 4.11 -9.45
C LEU A 81 0.38 4.19 -10.94
N LYS A 82 -0.62 4.44 -11.80
CA LYS A 82 -0.42 4.61 -13.24
C LYS A 82 0.43 5.85 -13.54
N GLU A 83 0.20 6.95 -12.83
CA GLU A 83 0.98 8.18 -12.99
C GLU A 83 2.42 8.01 -12.54
N ALA A 84 2.65 7.38 -11.38
CA ALA A 84 3.99 7.09 -10.88
C ALA A 84 4.77 6.18 -11.83
N LYS A 85 4.13 5.12 -12.34
CA LYS A 85 4.68 4.28 -13.40
C LYS A 85 5.09 5.14 -14.60
N ARG A 86 4.20 6.00 -15.10
CA ARG A 86 4.49 6.88 -16.25
C ARG A 86 5.69 7.79 -15.99
N LYS A 87 5.72 8.50 -14.86
CA LYS A 87 6.84 9.38 -14.48
C LYS A 87 8.16 8.62 -14.41
N LYS A 88 8.17 7.42 -13.83
CA LYS A 88 9.37 6.58 -13.76
C LYS A 88 9.87 6.16 -15.14
N PHE A 89 8.97 5.80 -16.05
CA PHE A 89 9.34 5.52 -17.45
C PHE A 89 9.85 6.76 -18.18
N GLU A 90 9.28 7.94 -17.95
CA GLU A 90 9.76 9.20 -18.54
C GLU A 90 11.18 9.51 -18.06
N THR A 91 11.46 9.46 -16.76
CA THR A 91 12.79 9.76 -16.19
C THR A 91 13.90 8.80 -16.66
N LEU A 92 13.57 7.54 -16.98
CA LEU A 92 14.54 6.53 -17.44
C LEU A 92 14.87 6.63 -18.94
N ASN A 93 14.08 7.37 -19.73
CA ASN A 93 14.23 7.50 -21.17
C ASN A 93 14.74 8.89 -21.62
N VAL A 94 15.26 9.69 -20.69
CA VAL A 94 15.99 10.95 -20.94
C VAL A 94 17.46 10.73 -20.65
#